data_AF-A0A529KBH6-F1
#
_entry.id   AF-A0A529KBH6-F1
#
_cell.length_a   1.000
_cell.length_b   1.000
_cell.length_c   1.000
_cell.angle_alpha   90.00
_cell.angle_beta   90.00
_cell.angle_gamma   90.00
#
_symmetry.space_group_name_H-M   'P 1'
#
loop_
_entity.id
_entity.type
_entity.pdbx_description
1 polymer ?
#
loop_
_entity_poly.entity_id
_entity_poly.type
_entity_poly.pdbx_seq_one_letter_code
_entity_poly.pdbx_strand_id
1 'polypeptide(L)'
;TTIHGVMEFENGAVVTLNTSWDVWSHGHAPMELYGDLGTVFLPDPNFFGGDVRFTDAAKPVKKLPKWKHPFGVANQMHSHGMMANYRTAGLADMALAITEGRPHRCSMELALHAVDVMTGMLRSGASGKFVAMQTTCERPAALGVKDAEALLAKKKGILAKKK
;
A
#
# COMPACT_ATOMS: atom_id res chain seq x y z
N THR A 1 13.58 -2.11 18.19
CA THR A 1 12.21 -2.67 18.19
C THR A 1 12.03 -3.70 17.08
N THR A 2 11.55 -4.89 17.41
CA THR A 2 11.25 -5.98 16.45
C THR A 2 9.87 -6.57 16.75
N ILE A 3 9.07 -6.80 15.70
CA ILE A 3 7.73 -7.39 15.80
C ILE A 3 7.63 -8.52 14.76
N HIS A 4 7.26 -9.70 15.25
CA HIS A 4 6.88 -10.85 14.44
C HIS A 4 5.43 -11.19 14.74
N GLY A 5 4.62 -11.38 13.69
CA GLY A 5 3.21 -11.70 13.83
C GLY A 5 2.75 -12.68 12.76
N VAL A 6 1.76 -13.50 13.12
CA VAL A 6 0.98 -14.31 12.18
C VAL A 6 -0.48 -13.88 12.34
N MET A 7 -1.12 -13.55 11.23
CA MET A 7 -2.50 -13.08 11.19
C MET A 7 -3.32 -14.04 10.33
N GLU A 8 -4.44 -14.51 10.86
CA GLU A 8 -5.44 -15.30 10.14
C GLU A 8 -6.60 -14.38 9.74
N PHE A 9 -6.90 -14.34 8.44
CA PHE A 9 -7.99 -13.55 7.88
C PHE A 9 -9.26 -14.40 7.80
N GLU A 10 -10.42 -13.74 7.77
CA GLU A 10 -11.74 -14.40 7.70
C GLU A 10 -11.89 -15.36 6.50
N ASN A 11 -11.20 -15.07 5.38
CA ASN A 11 -11.20 -15.93 4.20
C ASN A 11 -10.19 -17.10 4.28
N GLY A 12 -9.56 -17.32 5.43
CA GLY A 12 -8.56 -18.37 5.66
C GLY A 12 -7.15 -18.02 5.16
N ALA A 13 -6.93 -16.82 4.60
CA ALA A 13 -5.58 -16.40 4.25
C ALA A 13 -4.73 -16.15 5.51
N VAL A 14 -3.47 -16.56 5.46
CA VAL A 14 -2.52 -16.34 6.55
C VAL A 14 -1.44 -15.38 6.09
N VAL A 15 -1.20 -14.33 6.89
CA VAL A 15 -0.13 -13.35 6.64
C VAL A 15 0.89 -13.43 7.75
N THR A 16 2.15 -13.61 7.37
CA THR A 16 3.29 -13.48 8.28
C THR A 16 3.88 -12.08 8.13
N LEU A 17 3.94 -11.33 9.23
CA LEU A 17 4.57 -10.03 9.31
C LEU A 17 5.89 -10.14 10.07
N ASN A 18 6.95 -9.58 9.50
CA ASN A 18 8.23 -9.36 10.16
C ASN A 18 8.66 -7.92 9.93
N THR A 19 8.83 -7.15 11.00
CA THR A 19 9.33 -5.78 10.95
C THR A 19 10.31 -5.54 12.07
N SER A 20 11.43 -4.89 11.77
CA SER A 20 12.46 -4.55 12.74
C SER A 20 13.14 -3.24 12.42
N TRP A 21 13.37 -2.46 13.46
CA TRP A 21 14.20 -1.26 13.46
C TRP A 21 15.62 -1.52 14.01
N ASP A 22 15.91 -2.75 14.45
CA ASP A 22 17.21 -3.12 15.03
C ASP A 22 18.09 -3.87 14.03
N VAL A 23 17.82 -3.69 12.72
CA VAL A 23 18.53 -4.37 11.64
C VAL A 23 19.39 -3.37 10.88
N TRP A 24 20.68 -3.68 10.75
CA TRP A 24 21.66 -2.85 10.03
C TRP A 24 21.48 -2.91 8.51
N SER A 25 21.11 -4.07 7.98
CA SER A 25 20.89 -4.33 6.56
C SER A 25 20.07 -5.61 6.38
N HIS A 26 19.28 -5.71 5.30
CA HIS A 26 18.52 -6.91 4.97
C HIS A 26 18.48 -7.17 3.46
N GLY A 27 18.31 -8.44 3.10
CA GLY A 27 18.06 -8.87 1.71
C GLY A 27 16.62 -9.32 1.45
N HIS A 28 15.72 -9.19 2.43
CA HIS A 28 14.33 -9.62 2.29
C HIS A 28 13.58 -8.83 1.22
N ALA A 29 12.80 -9.54 0.41
CA ALA A 29 11.83 -8.92 -0.48
C ALA A 29 10.74 -8.20 0.38
N PRO A 30 10.21 -7.05 -0.06
CA PRO A 30 9.26 -6.27 0.75
C PRO A 30 7.95 -7.00 1.04
N MET A 31 7.35 -7.65 0.04
CA MET A 31 6.11 -8.41 0.20
C MET A 31 5.89 -9.39 -0.95
N GLU A 32 5.37 -10.57 -0.63
CA GLU A 32 4.97 -11.61 -1.59
C GLU A 32 3.60 -12.16 -1.19
N LEU A 33 2.75 -12.43 -2.17
CA LEU A 33 1.44 -13.05 -1.98
C LEU A 33 1.40 -14.38 -2.74
N TYR A 34 1.08 -15.45 -2.04
CA TYR A 34 0.99 -16.79 -2.59
C TYR A 34 -0.47 -17.19 -2.70
N GLY A 35 -0.93 -17.42 -3.92
CA GLY A 35 -2.26 -17.93 -4.22
C GLY A 35 -2.18 -19.35 -4.82
N ASP A 36 -3.35 -19.94 -4.98
CA ASP A 36 -3.57 -21.21 -5.66
C ASP A 36 -3.08 -21.22 -7.12
N LEU A 37 -3.21 -20.09 -7.82
CA LEU A 37 -2.84 -19.94 -9.22
C LEU A 37 -1.43 -19.39 -9.43
N GLY A 38 -0.73 -18.97 -8.38
CA GLY A 38 0.59 -18.39 -8.53
C GLY A 38 1.01 -17.41 -7.43
N THR A 39 2.12 -16.72 -7.70
CA THR A 39 2.74 -15.79 -6.74
C THR A 39 2.78 -14.38 -7.30
N VAL A 40 2.48 -13.39 -6.47
CA VAL A 40 2.67 -11.96 -6.77
C VAL A 40 3.79 -11.42 -5.90
N PHE A 41 4.76 -10.76 -6.52
CA PHE A 41 5.88 -10.09 -5.88
C PHE A 41 5.64 -8.58 -5.95
N LEU A 42 5.64 -7.93 -4.80
CA LEU A 42 5.33 -6.50 -4.68
C LEU A 42 6.62 -5.70 -4.47
N PRO A 43 6.69 -4.46 -5.01
CA PRO A 43 7.81 -3.57 -4.78
C PRO A 43 7.79 -3.01 -3.34
N ASP A 44 8.81 -2.23 -3.01
CA ASP A 44 8.89 -1.50 -1.74
C ASP A 44 7.63 -0.62 -1.55
N PRO A 45 6.82 -0.85 -0.50
CA PRO A 45 5.57 -0.12 -0.26
C PRO A 45 5.78 1.32 0.22
N ASN A 46 7.01 1.75 0.49
CA ASN A 46 7.32 3.12 0.93
C ASN A 46 7.11 4.16 -0.19
N PHE A 47 7.08 3.72 -1.45
CA PHE A 47 6.85 4.56 -2.62
C PHE A 47 5.76 3.97 -3.51
N PHE A 48 5.26 4.77 -4.45
CA PHE A 48 4.13 4.41 -5.32
C PHE A 48 4.55 3.74 -6.63
N GLY A 49 5.85 3.55 -6.82
CA GLY A 49 6.46 2.98 -8.02
C GLY A 49 7.06 1.60 -7.76
N GLY A 50 7.76 1.09 -8.78
CA GLY A 50 8.38 -0.23 -8.75
C GLY A 50 7.60 -1.27 -9.55
N ASP A 51 8.26 -2.39 -9.84
CA ASP A 51 7.71 -3.44 -10.68
C ASP A 51 6.95 -4.46 -9.84
N VAL A 52 5.64 -4.55 -10.08
CA VAL A 52 4.88 -5.74 -9.68
C VAL A 52 5.24 -6.88 -10.64
N ARG A 53 5.65 -8.00 -10.06
CA ARG A 53 5.99 -9.21 -10.80
C ARG A 53 5.06 -10.33 -10.37
N PHE A 54 4.85 -11.31 -11.23
CA PHE A 54 4.01 -12.46 -10.90
C PHE A 54 4.45 -13.70 -11.64
N THR A 55 4.03 -14.87 -11.15
CA THR A 55 4.09 -16.13 -11.88
C THR A 55 2.76 -16.84 -11.77
N ASP A 56 2.34 -17.51 -12.84
CA ASP A 56 1.22 -18.46 -12.89
C ASP A 56 1.73 -19.89 -12.65
N ALA A 57 2.17 -20.14 -11.41
CA ALA A 57 2.78 -21.38 -10.92
C ALA A 57 4.10 -21.78 -11.62
N ALA A 58 4.04 -22.69 -12.60
CA ALA A 58 5.23 -23.32 -13.19
C ALA A 58 5.96 -22.45 -14.23
N LYS A 59 5.46 -21.25 -14.53
CA LYS A 59 6.05 -20.35 -15.53
C LYS A 59 7.11 -19.44 -14.89
N PRO A 60 8.06 -18.92 -15.67
CA PRO A 60 9.02 -17.95 -15.14
C PRO A 60 8.30 -16.70 -14.62
N VAL A 61 8.93 -16.01 -13.66
CA VAL A 61 8.43 -14.74 -13.12
C VAL A 61 8.39 -13.69 -14.23
N LYS A 62 7.22 -13.09 -14.42
CA LYS A 62 6.94 -12.06 -15.43
C LYS A 62 6.70 -10.71 -14.76
N LYS A 63 6.97 -9.63 -15.47
CA LYS A 63 6.48 -8.29 -15.10
C LYS A 63 5.03 -8.14 -15.57
N LEU A 64 4.24 -7.35 -14.85
CA LEU A 64 2.94 -6.94 -15.38
C LEU A 64 3.11 -6.17 -16.70
N PRO A 65 2.11 -6.20 -17.60
CA PRO A 65 2.02 -5.24 -18.69
C PRO A 65 2.20 -3.82 -18.14
N LYS A 66 2.78 -2.91 -18.93
CA LYS A 66 3.00 -1.51 -18.50
C LYS A 66 1.67 -0.90 -18.03
N TRP A 67 1.51 -0.82 -16.72
CA TRP A 67 0.38 -0.19 -16.09
C TRP A 67 0.75 1.27 -15.85
N LYS A 68 0.26 2.15 -16.73
CA LYS A 68 0.56 3.59 -16.70
C LYS A 68 -0.24 4.29 -15.59
N HIS A 69 -0.09 3.84 -14.36
CA HIS A 69 -0.69 4.51 -13.22
C HIS A 69 -0.01 5.88 -13.02
N PRO A 70 -0.76 6.99 -12.85
CA PRO A 70 -0.17 8.33 -12.71
C PRO A 70 0.77 8.41 -11.52
N PHE A 71 0.43 7.71 -10.43
CA PHE A 71 1.28 7.66 -9.25
C PHE A 71 2.52 6.77 -9.40
N GLY A 72 2.70 6.10 -10.54
CA GLY A 72 3.94 5.37 -10.84
C GLY A 72 5.07 6.27 -11.35
N VAL A 73 4.80 7.55 -11.63
CA VAL A 73 5.79 8.48 -12.21
C VAL A 73 6.63 9.12 -11.10
N ALA A 74 7.96 9.04 -11.22
CA ALA A 74 8.86 9.66 -10.25
C ALA A 74 8.73 11.20 -10.25
N ASN A 75 8.58 11.78 -9.06
CA ASN A 75 8.29 13.21 -8.89
C ASN A 75 9.17 13.90 -7.82
N GLN A 76 9.98 13.14 -7.07
CA GLN A 76 10.82 13.70 -6.02
C GLN A 76 12.20 13.01 -5.97
N MET A 77 13.26 13.81 -5.77
CA MET A 77 14.61 13.31 -5.55
C MET A 77 14.80 12.86 -4.09
N HIS A 78 15.34 11.65 -3.91
CA HIS A 78 15.77 11.07 -2.64
C HIS A 78 17.26 10.68 -2.72
N SER A 79 17.86 10.28 -1.60
CA SER A 79 19.26 9.82 -1.56
C SER A 79 19.56 8.64 -2.50
N HIS A 80 18.55 7.84 -2.83
CA HIS A 80 18.66 6.68 -3.70
C HIS A 80 18.16 6.93 -5.14
N GLY A 81 17.85 8.20 -5.48
CA GLY A 81 17.39 8.60 -6.82
C GLY A 81 15.97 9.16 -6.85
N MET A 82 15.44 9.30 -8.06
CA MET A 82 14.09 9.81 -8.30
C MET A 82 13.05 8.76 -7.93
N MET A 83 12.17 9.09 -6.99
CA MET A 83 11.12 8.21 -6.50
C MET A 83 9.72 8.74 -6.82
N ALA A 84 8.78 7.83 -7.02
CA ALA A 84 7.36 8.13 -7.13
C ALA A 84 6.77 8.35 -5.73
N ASN A 85 6.72 9.60 -5.28
CA ASN A 85 6.24 9.97 -3.96
C ASN A 85 4.96 10.81 -4.04
N TYR A 86 3.82 10.15 -3.93
CA TYR A 86 2.49 10.77 -3.92
C TYR A 86 1.91 10.79 -2.49
N ARG A 87 2.76 10.98 -1.48
CA ARG A 87 2.30 11.31 -0.13
C ARG A 87 1.28 12.44 -0.20
N THR A 88 0.29 12.40 0.70
CA THR A 88 -0.93 13.24 0.71
C THR A 88 -2.02 12.83 -0.28
N ALA A 89 -1.81 11.85 -1.18
CA ALA A 89 -2.88 11.37 -2.06
C ALA A 89 -4.13 10.87 -1.32
N GLY A 90 -3.96 10.19 -0.18
CA GLY A 90 -5.09 9.75 0.65
C GLY A 90 -5.87 10.93 1.26
N LEU A 91 -5.18 12.01 1.63
CA LEU A 91 -5.83 13.24 2.13
C LEU A 91 -6.59 13.96 1.00
N ALA A 92 -6.00 14.02 -0.20
CA ALA A 92 -6.65 14.60 -1.36
C ALA A 92 -7.89 13.80 -1.79
N ASP A 93 -7.81 12.46 -1.80
CA ASP A 93 -8.96 11.58 -2.06
C ASP A 93 -10.07 11.80 -1.03
N MET A 94 -9.72 11.92 0.26
CA MET A 94 -10.68 12.19 1.32
C MET A 94 -11.38 13.54 1.14
N ALA A 95 -10.65 14.60 0.79
CA ALA A 95 -11.26 15.92 0.56
C ALA A 95 -12.27 15.91 -0.61
N LEU A 96 -11.93 15.20 -1.70
CA LEU A 96 -12.88 15.00 -2.80
C LEU A 96 -14.07 14.15 -2.36
N ALA A 97 -13.84 13.06 -1.63
CA ALA A 97 -14.89 12.17 -1.15
C ALA A 97 -15.93 12.89 -0.28
N ILE A 98 -15.49 13.81 0.59
CA ILE A 98 -16.36 14.66 1.41
C ILE A 98 -17.24 15.55 0.51
N THR A 99 -16.65 16.13 -0.52
CA THR A 99 -17.36 17.03 -1.46
C THR A 99 -18.38 16.26 -2.30
N GLU A 100 -18.05 15.03 -2.68
CA GLU A 100 -18.87 14.14 -3.53
C GLU A 100 -19.88 13.31 -2.74
N GLY A 101 -19.78 13.27 -1.40
CA GLY A 101 -20.64 12.44 -0.55
C GLY A 101 -20.45 10.94 -0.74
N ARG A 102 -19.23 10.48 -1.06
CA ARG A 102 -18.89 9.05 -1.23
C ARG A 102 -18.05 8.51 -0.07
N PRO A 103 -18.01 7.18 0.14
CA PRO A 103 -17.13 6.57 1.13
C PRO A 103 -15.64 6.95 0.92
N HIS A 104 -14.94 7.16 2.02
CA HIS A 104 -13.52 7.50 2.03
C HIS A 104 -12.68 6.24 1.84
N ARG A 105 -11.67 6.25 0.97
CA ARG A 105 -10.74 5.11 0.86
C ARG A 105 -9.88 4.94 2.12
N CYS A 106 -9.46 6.06 2.69
CA CYS A 106 -8.79 6.12 3.99
C CYS A 106 -9.83 6.43 5.08
N SER A 107 -10.80 5.53 5.29
CA SER A 107 -11.86 5.74 6.27
C SER A 107 -11.38 5.60 7.72
N MET A 108 -12.21 6.07 8.66
CA MET A 108 -11.95 5.92 10.09
C MET A 108 -12.05 4.46 10.54
N GLU A 109 -12.96 3.69 9.95
CA GLU A 109 -13.16 2.27 10.25
C GLU A 109 -11.90 1.46 9.87
N LEU A 110 -11.32 1.72 8.69
CA LEU A 110 -10.06 1.09 8.29
C LEU A 110 -8.91 1.50 9.19
N ALA A 111 -8.79 2.79 9.53
CA ALA A 111 -7.73 3.29 10.39
C ALA A 111 -7.83 2.69 11.80
N LEU A 112 -9.04 2.62 12.36
CA LEU A 112 -9.32 1.99 13.65
C LEU A 112 -8.97 0.50 13.61
N HIS A 113 -9.38 -0.21 12.56
CA HIS A 113 -9.08 -1.63 12.43
C HIS A 113 -7.57 -1.90 12.32
N ALA A 114 -6.83 -1.08 11.56
CA ALA A 114 -5.38 -1.19 11.49
C ALA A 114 -4.72 -0.99 12.86
N VAL A 115 -5.21 -0.03 13.67
CA VAL A 115 -4.72 0.17 15.04
C VAL A 115 -5.05 -1.00 15.95
N ASP A 116 -6.24 -1.59 15.84
CA ASP A 116 -6.61 -2.79 16.59
C ASP A 116 -5.69 -3.98 16.23
N VAL A 117 -5.38 -4.17 14.94
CA VAL A 117 -4.42 -5.19 14.48
C VAL A 117 -3.02 -4.95 15.05
N MET A 118 -2.49 -3.73 14.94
CA MET A 118 -1.15 -3.39 15.46
C MET A 118 -1.06 -3.58 16.98
N THR A 119 -2.05 -3.10 17.72
CA THR A 119 -2.07 -3.23 19.18
C THR A 119 -2.38 -4.67 19.61
N GLY A 120 -3.18 -5.39 18.83
CA GLY A 120 -3.48 -6.81 18.99
C GLY A 120 -2.24 -7.69 18.89
N MET A 121 -1.33 -7.41 17.95
CA MET A 121 -0.04 -8.09 17.85
C MET A 121 0.81 -7.90 19.12
N LEU A 122 0.83 -6.70 19.68
CA LEU A 122 1.55 -6.43 20.93
C LEU A 122 0.91 -7.16 22.13
N ARG A 123 -0.43 -7.13 22.23
CA ARG A 123 -1.18 -7.88 23.25
C ARG A 123 -0.90 -9.38 23.14
N SER A 124 -0.96 -9.93 21.93
CA SER A 124 -0.66 -11.33 21.63
C SER A 124 0.74 -11.71 22.07
N GLY A 125 1.74 -10.88 21.77
CA GLY A 125 3.12 -11.09 22.20
C GLY A 125 3.29 -11.06 23.72
N ALA A 126 2.62 -10.14 24.41
CA ALA A 126 2.67 -10.05 25.87
C ALA A 126 1.95 -11.21 26.57
N SER A 127 0.82 -11.68 26.03
CA SER A 127 0.04 -12.77 26.63
C SER A 127 0.46 -14.17 26.19
N GLY A 128 1.25 -14.30 25.12
CA GLY A 128 1.61 -15.59 24.51
C GLY A 128 0.42 -16.35 23.92
N LYS A 129 -0.63 -15.63 23.48
CA LYS A 129 -1.90 -16.20 23.01
C LYS A 129 -2.39 -15.46 21.77
N PHE A 130 -3.10 -16.16 20.89
CA PHE A 130 -3.84 -15.51 19.82
C PHE A 130 -4.90 -14.55 20.38
N VAL A 131 -5.02 -13.39 19.76
CA VAL A 131 -5.97 -12.33 20.13
C VAL A 131 -6.92 -12.12 18.97
N ALA A 132 -8.22 -12.28 19.22
CA ALA A 132 -9.25 -11.94 18.25
C ALA A 132 -9.37 -10.41 18.11
N MET A 133 -9.57 -9.94 16.89
CA MET A 133 -9.84 -8.52 16.63
C MET A 133 -11.23 -8.13 17.14
N GLN A 134 -11.36 -6.91 17.63
CA GLN A 134 -12.62 -6.35 18.16
C GLN A 134 -13.33 -5.47 17.13
N THR A 135 -12.66 -5.18 16.03
CA THR A 135 -13.11 -4.27 14.99
C THR A 135 -13.07 -4.97 13.63
N THR A 136 -13.78 -4.40 12.65
CA THR A 136 -13.75 -4.81 11.25
C THR A 136 -13.82 -3.57 10.36
N CYS A 137 -13.53 -3.72 9.06
CA CYS A 137 -13.68 -2.68 8.08
C CYS A 137 -14.03 -3.27 6.71
N GLU A 138 -14.74 -2.51 5.88
CA GLU A 138 -14.91 -2.87 4.48
C GLU A 138 -13.61 -2.69 3.70
N ARG A 139 -13.40 -3.53 2.67
CA ARG A 139 -12.29 -3.35 1.74
C ARG A 139 -12.50 -2.05 0.94
N PRO A 140 -11.57 -1.07 1.03
CA PRO A 140 -11.70 0.17 0.28
C PRO A 140 -11.70 -0.06 -1.23
N ALA A 141 -12.41 0.82 -1.96
CA ALA A 141 -12.31 0.88 -3.41
C ALA A 141 -10.88 1.16 -3.85
N ALA A 142 -10.39 0.41 -4.84
CA ALA A 142 -9.07 0.67 -5.43
C ALA A 142 -9.01 2.09 -6.02
N LEU A 143 -7.84 2.74 -5.91
CA LEU A 143 -7.58 3.99 -6.62
C LEU A 143 -7.13 3.67 -8.05
N GLY A 144 -8.04 3.78 -9.00
CA GLY A 144 -7.77 3.53 -10.41
C GLY A 144 -7.03 4.68 -11.10
N VAL A 145 -6.58 4.43 -12.34
CA VAL A 145 -5.88 5.43 -13.17
C VAL A 145 -6.64 6.75 -13.26
N LYS A 146 -7.94 6.70 -13.58
CA LYS A 146 -8.77 7.92 -13.74
C LYS A 146 -8.87 8.74 -12.46
N ASP A 147 -9.13 8.08 -11.33
CA ASP A 147 -9.26 8.75 -10.04
C ASP A 147 -7.90 9.35 -9.60
N ALA A 148 -6.81 8.62 -9.83
CA ALA A 148 -5.47 9.12 -9.58
C ALA A 148 -5.11 10.33 -10.46
N GLU A 149 -5.51 10.34 -11.74
CA GLU A 149 -5.31 11.49 -12.63
C GLU A 149 -6.07 12.72 -12.13
N ALA A 150 -7.30 12.54 -11.65
CA ALA A 150 -8.13 13.62 -11.13
C ALA A 150 -7.53 14.28 -9.87
N LEU A 151 -6.72 13.55 -9.10
CA LEU A 151 -6.01 14.06 -7.92
C LEU A 151 -4.78 14.91 -8.27
N LEU A 152 -4.27 14.85 -9.51
CA LEU A 152 -3.09 15.60 -9.89
C LEU A 152 -3.42 17.07 -10.18
N ALA A 153 -2.57 17.97 -9.69
CA ALA A 153 -2.65 19.38 -10.05
C ALA A 153 -2.50 19.54 -11.57
N LYS A 154 -3.45 20.22 -12.20
CA LYS A 154 -3.32 20.62 -13.61
C LYS A 154 -2.11 21.53 -13.73
N LYS A 155 -1.19 21.24 -14.65
CA LYS A 155 -0.09 22.16 -14.99
C LYS A 155 -0.72 23.49 -15.37
N LYS A 156 -0.52 24.54 -14.54
CA LYS A 156 -0.84 25.90 -14.97
C LYS A 156 -0.02 26.16 -16.23
N GLY A 157 -0.68 26.33 -17.37
CA GLY A 157 -0.03 26.73 -18.60
C GLY A 157 0.82 27.97 -18.29
N ILE A 158 2.08 27.93 -18.65
CA ILE A 158 2.92 29.12 -18.69
C ILE A 158 2.18 30.07 -19.65
N LEU A 159 1.49 31.06 -19.08
CA LEU A 159 1.00 32.21 -19.83
C LEU A 159 2.24 32.89 -20.40
N ALA A 160 2.61 32.50 -21.62
CA ALA A 160 3.56 33.23 -22.42
C ALA A 160 3.01 34.65 -22.54
N LYS A 161 3.60 35.59 -21.80
CA LYS A 161 3.43 37.02 -22.02
C LYS A 161 3.72 37.27 -23.50
N LYS A 162 2.67 37.52 -24.29
CA LYS A 162 2.83 38.12 -25.62
C LYS A 162 3.51 39.48 -25.40
N LYS A 163 4.69 39.64 -26.01
CA LYS A 163 5.33 40.94 -26.19
C LYS A 163 4.46 41.83 -27.07
#